data_AF-A0A1N7GKZ3-F1
#
_entry.id   AF-A0A1N7GKZ3-F1
#
_cell.length_a   1.000
_cell.length_b   1.000
_cell.length_c   1.000
_cell.angle_alpha   90.00
_cell.angle_beta   90.00
_cell.angle_gamma   90.00
#
_symmetry.space_group_name_H-M   'P 1'
#
loop_
_entity.id
_entity.type
_entity.pdbx_description
1 polymer ?
#
loop_
_entity_poly.entity_id
_entity_poly.type
_entity_poly.pdbx_seq_one_letter_code
_entity_poly.pdbx_strand_id
1 'polypeptide(L)'
;MKVPRLRPWLAIGLVAVAGAVGALTSPAAHAATGCRVDYSVTNQWPGGFGANVSIDNLGDPVDGWKLTWSFSAGQTITQLWNGTYTQSGSQVTVTNASYNGAIPSGGSTSFGFNGAFNGSNPAPSSFALNGVTCTGGVTGSPSPSPSASPSANASPSPSASPSTTPVASRPCDIYASGGTPCVAAHSTTRALFRSYSGNLYQVRRSSDNATRNIGVLTAGGIANAAAQDSFCAGTTCVITVVYDQSGHGNDVAYQGPGGAGGRDTPATATSESLTVGGGKAYSLYIKPGNSYWRDGHLTGVPTGSAPEGMYMITSGTHVNSGCCFDYGNSETTRKADGAGAMDAIYFGTSCWFGGCSGSGPWVQADLEYGLYPGGSQSWNPNQRAFTSKFVTAMLKNNGTSRFAIKGGNAQSGAMTTLWDGALPRGYSPMRKQGAIILGSGGDCCATNTNLSQGTFYEGAIVSGYPSDATENAVQADVTSAGYR
;
A
#
# COMPACT_ATOMS: atom_id res chain seq x y z
N MET A 1 79.12 55.12 31.28
CA MET A 1 78.64 54.05 30.36
C MET A 1 77.15 53.87 30.62
N LYS A 2 76.28 54.25 29.66
CA LYS A 2 75.44 53.31 28.86
C LYS A 2 74.58 52.42 29.77
N VAL A 3 73.25 52.41 29.81
CA VAL A 3 72.16 52.78 28.87
C VAL A 3 70.86 52.93 29.71
N PRO A 4 69.92 53.83 29.38
CA PRO A 4 68.60 53.85 30.00
C PRO A 4 67.61 52.98 29.19
N ARG A 5 66.65 52.32 29.86
CA ARG A 5 65.20 52.41 29.58
C ARG A 5 64.40 51.41 30.42
N LEU A 6 63.94 51.93 31.54
CA LEU A 6 62.58 51.84 32.11
C LEU A 6 61.65 50.72 31.60
N ARG A 7 61.39 49.77 32.51
CA ARG A 7 60.07 49.12 32.78
C ARG A 7 58.96 50.18 32.81
N PRO A 8 57.68 49.93 32.43
CA PRO A 8 56.74 49.17 33.27
C PRO A 8 55.53 48.54 32.49
N TRP A 9 54.53 47.83 33.02
CA TRP A 9 54.21 47.10 34.25
C TRP A 9 53.00 46.21 33.92
N LEU A 10 52.93 45.06 34.59
CA LEU A 10 51.69 44.32 34.83
C LEU A 10 50.67 45.29 35.46
N ALA A 11 49.49 45.43 34.84
CA ALA A 11 48.33 46.02 35.46
C ALA A 11 47.32 44.91 35.78
N ILE A 12 47.10 44.77 37.08
CA ILE A 12 46.01 44.03 37.72
C ILE A 12 44.69 44.60 37.22
N GLY A 13 43.90 43.77 36.55
CA GLY A 13 42.56 44.11 36.06
C GLY A 13 41.49 43.68 37.08
N LEU A 14 40.76 44.69 37.56
CA LEU A 14 39.61 44.59 38.47
C LEU A 14 38.52 43.61 37.99
N VAL A 15 37.91 42.97 38.98
CA VAL A 15 36.65 42.21 38.91
C VAL A 15 35.51 43.10 38.40
N ALA A 16 34.95 42.75 37.24
CA ALA A 16 33.64 43.19 36.80
C ALA A 16 32.69 41.98 36.80
N VAL A 17 31.68 42.03 37.67
CA VAL A 17 30.54 41.10 37.65
C VAL A 17 29.68 41.47 36.45
N ALA A 18 29.84 40.77 35.33
CA ALA A 18 28.91 40.79 34.21
C ALA A 18 28.04 39.53 34.29
N GLY A 19 26.73 39.74 34.41
CA GLY A 19 25.75 38.68 34.55
C GLY A 19 25.87 37.64 33.43
N ALA A 20 25.96 36.37 33.83
CA ALA A 20 25.78 35.26 32.93
C ALA A 20 24.32 35.26 32.46
N VAL A 21 24.05 35.94 31.34
CA VAL A 21 22.89 35.60 30.52
C VAL A 21 23.20 34.21 29.98
N GLY A 22 22.65 33.20 30.65
CA GLY A 22 22.57 31.86 30.09
C GLY A 22 21.80 31.96 28.79
N ALA A 23 22.51 31.98 27.66
CA ALA A 23 21.91 31.69 26.38
C ALA A 23 21.45 30.24 26.45
N LEU A 24 20.20 30.05 26.86
CA LEU A 24 19.45 28.85 26.56
C LEU A 24 19.42 28.79 25.03
N THR A 25 20.34 28.04 24.44
CA THR A 25 20.20 27.61 23.05
C THR A 25 19.01 26.68 23.04
N SER A 26 17.82 27.23 22.80
CA SER A 26 16.64 26.46 22.45
C SER A 26 17.06 25.53 21.30
N PRO A 27 16.84 24.20 21.38
CA PRO A 27 16.96 23.40 20.18
C PRO A 27 16.01 24.02 19.14
N ALA A 28 16.50 24.22 17.93
CA ALA A 28 15.66 24.62 16.81
C ALA A 28 14.48 23.65 16.78
N ALA A 29 13.27 24.19 16.92
CA ALA A 29 12.05 23.41 16.74
C ALA A 29 11.97 23.07 15.25
N HIS A 30 12.51 21.92 14.86
CA HIS A 30 12.32 21.38 13.52
C HIS A 30 10.88 20.88 13.40
N ALA A 31 10.03 21.72 12.81
CA ALA A 31 8.69 21.35 12.39
C ALA A 31 8.76 20.45 11.14
N ALA A 32 7.89 19.44 11.11
CA ALA A 32 7.56 18.52 10.02
C ALA A 32 8.73 17.99 9.15
N THR A 33 9.54 17.08 9.71
CA THR A 33 10.37 16.16 8.91
C THR A 33 9.75 14.77 8.91
N GLY A 34 8.80 14.54 8.00
CA GLY A 34 8.49 13.19 7.57
C GLY A 34 9.71 12.65 6.83
N CYS A 35 10.20 11.47 7.18
CA CYS A 35 11.22 10.77 6.41
C CYS A 35 10.81 9.33 6.20
N ARG A 36 11.31 8.74 5.13
CA ARG A 36 11.21 7.31 4.83
C ARG A 36 12.62 6.75 4.70
N VAL A 37 12.83 5.57 5.26
CA VAL A 37 14.13 4.89 5.20
C VAL A 37 13.93 3.51 4.61
N ASP A 38 14.60 3.25 3.49
CA ASP A 38 14.73 1.90 2.95
C ASP A 38 16.01 1.29 3.48
N TYR A 39 15.89 0.15 4.15
CA TYR A 39 17.02 -0.67 4.56
C TYR A 39 16.98 -1.97 3.76
N SER A 40 18.00 -2.20 2.92
CA SER A 40 18.09 -3.39 2.10
C SER A 40 19.40 -4.13 2.37
N VAL A 41 19.31 -5.41 2.75
CA VAL A 41 20.48 -6.30 2.79
C VAL A 41 20.76 -6.72 1.35
N THR A 42 21.87 -6.22 0.80
CA THR A 42 22.21 -6.43 -0.62
C THR A 42 22.90 -7.77 -0.86
N ASN A 43 23.63 -8.27 0.13
CA ASN A 43 24.24 -9.61 0.10
C ASN A 43 24.54 -10.09 1.52
N GLN A 44 24.58 -11.41 1.74
CA GLN A 44 24.89 -12.01 3.04
C GLN A 44 25.78 -13.25 2.89
N TRP A 45 26.73 -13.43 3.80
CA TRP A 45 27.67 -14.55 3.84
C TRP A 45 27.85 -15.07 5.29
N PRO A 46 28.54 -16.20 5.51
CA PRO A 46 28.78 -16.69 6.87
C PRO A 46 29.47 -15.63 7.74
N GLY A 47 28.76 -15.15 8.77
CA GLY A 47 29.26 -14.17 9.73
C GLY A 47 29.20 -12.70 9.28
N GLY A 48 28.71 -12.37 8.08
CA GLY A 48 28.64 -10.98 7.63
C GLY A 48 27.61 -10.68 6.54
N PHE A 49 27.33 -9.40 6.34
CA PHE A 49 26.37 -8.91 5.35
C PHE A 49 26.74 -7.53 4.83
N GLY A 50 26.27 -7.21 3.62
CA GLY A 50 26.27 -5.85 3.07
C GLY A 50 24.85 -5.29 3.09
N ALA A 51 24.71 -4.00 3.39
CA ALA A 51 23.43 -3.31 3.36
C ALA A 51 23.54 -1.93 2.68
N ASN A 52 22.47 -1.55 1.99
CA ASN A 52 22.28 -0.22 1.44
C ASN A 52 21.08 0.44 2.15
N VAL A 53 21.25 1.70 2.54
CA VAL A 53 20.25 2.49 3.23
C VAL A 53 19.94 3.75 2.41
N SER A 54 18.67 3.94 2.04
CA SER A 54 18.19 5.18 1.41
C SER A 54 17.37 5.97 2.41
N ILE A 55 17.52 7.30 2.42
CA ILE A 55 16.75 8.24 3.22
C ILE A 55 16.01 9.15 2.25
N ASP A 56 14.69 9.08 2.23
CA ASP A 56 13.83 10.01 1.50
C ASP A 56 13.34 11.09 2.49
N ASN A 57 13.62 12.35 2.18
CA ASN A 57 13.11 13.48 2.95
C ASN A 57 11.71 13.85 2.44
N LEU A 58 10.68 13.59 3.24
CA LEU A 58 9.30 13.94 2.90
C LEU A 58 8.88 15.28 3.48
N GLY A 59 9.69 15.88 4.35
CA GLY A 59 9.42 17.16 5.02
C GLY A 59 10.27 18.31 4.52
N ASP A 60 10.51 19.30 5.39
CA ASP A 60 11.33 20.47 5.07
C ASP A 60 12.76 20.09 4.65
N PRO A 61 13.44 20.88 3.80
CA PRO A 61 14.81 20.58 3.37
C PRO A 61 15.75 20.35 4.55
N VAL A 62 16.56 19.30 4.48
CA VAL A 62 17.54 18.94 5.50
C VAL A 62 18.92 19.38 5.04
N ASP A 63 19.65 20.12 5.88
CA ASP A 63 21.05 20.48 5.67
C ASP A 63 21.89 19.90 6.80
N GLY A 64 22.51 18.75 6.52
CA GLY A 64 23.14 17.87 7.50
C GLY A 64 22.14 16.86 8.07
N TRP A 65 22.47 15.58 7.93
CA TRP A 65 21.62 14.49 8.42
C TRP A 65 22.37 13.54 9.35
N LYS A 66 21.61 13.08 10.36
CA LYS A 66 21.99 12.06 11.32
C LYS A 66 20.90 11.02 11.37
N LEU A 67 21.18 9.81 10.93
CA LEU A 67 20.26 8.68 11.00
C LEU A 67 20.61 7.77 12.18
N THR A 68 19.61 7.42 12.99
CA THR A 68 19.76 6.53 14.15
C THR A 68 18.82 5.35 14.06
N TRP A 69 19.28 4.15 14.43
CA TRP A 69 18.45 2.95 14.60
C TRP A 69 19.05 2.02 15.66
N SER A 70 18.36 0.92 15.96
CA SER A 70 18.87 -0.15 16.81
C SER A 70 18.84 -1.50 16.08
N PHE A 71 19.94 -2.25 16.15
CA PHE A 71 19.98 -3.65 15.77
C PHE A 71 19.34 -4.53 16.86
N SER A 72 18.56 -5.54 16.48
CA SER A 72 17.79 -6.36 17.41
C SER A 72 18.43 -7.72 17.72
N ALA A 73 19.46 -8.13 16.98
CA ALA A 73 20.09 -9.45 17.11
C ALA A 73 21.62 -9.38 17.23
N GLY A 74 22.15 -8.30 17.82
CA GLY A 74 23.58 -8.17 18.10
C GLY A 74 24.45 -7.90 16.87
N GLN A 75 23.86 -7.41 15.77
CA GLN A 75 24.64 -7.04 14.58
C GLN A 75 25.56 -5.86 14.86
N THR A 76 26.74 -5.85 14.22
CA THR A 76 27.74 -4.78 14.35
C THR A 76 28.21 -4.31 12.98
N ILE A 77 28.27 -2.99 12.75
CA ILE A 77 28.88 -2.44 11.54
C ILE A 77 30.39 -2.63 11.60
N THR A 78 30.99 -3.09 10.51
CA THR A 78 32.44 -3.27 10.37
C THR A 78 33.07 -2.23 9.45
N GLN A 79 32.34 -1.76 8.44
CA GLN A 79 32.79 -0.72 7.50
C GLN A 79 31.59 0.01 6.93
N LEU A 80 31.66 1.33 6.77
CA LEU A 80 30.60 2.16 6.17
C LEU A 80 31.20 3.13 5.16
N TRP A 81 30.47 3.42 4.10
CA TRP A 81 30.79 4.43 3.08
C TRP A 81 29.64 5.43 2.91
N ASN A 82 29.91 6.59 2.31
CA ASN A 82 28.97 7.71 2.15
C ASN A 82 28.40 8.27 3.48
N GLY A 83 29.13 8.09 4.57
CA GLY A 83 28.82 8.64 5.89
C GLY A 83 29.90 8.28 6.91
N THR A 84 29.70 8.70 8.16
CA THR A 84 30.51 8.26 9.31
C THR A 84 29.59 7.71 10.38
N TYR A 85 30.03 6.69 11.13
CA TYR A 85 29.18 6.02 12.11
C TYR A 85 29.81 5.87 13.47
N THR A 86 28.95 5.80 14.48
CA THR A 86 29.26 5.31 15.81
C THR A 86 28.26 4.24 16.19
N GLN A 87 28.71 3.16 16.81
CA GLN A 87 27.85 2.12 17.35
C GLN A 87 28.18 1.85 18.82
N SER A 88 27.17 1.88 19.68
CA SER A 88 27.28 1.54 21.10
C SER A 88 26.24 0.49 21.44
N GLY A 89 26.69 -0.74 21.70
CA GLY A 89 25.79 -1.89 21.81
C GLY A 89 24.95 -2.07 20.54
N SER A 90 23.63 -2.13 20.70
CA SER A 90 22.68 -2.22 19.58
C SER A 90 22.44 -0.90 18.85
N GLN A 91 22.75 0.25 19.46
CA GLN A 91 22.38 1.55 18.91
C GLN A 91 23.42 2.05 17.91
N VAL A 92 22.96 2.38 16.71
CA VAL A 92 23.78 2.92 15.62
C VAL A 92 23.38 4.36 15.34
N THR A 93 24.39 5.20 15.11
CA THR A 93 24.24 6.56 14.59
C THR A 93 25.12 6.72 13.36
N VAL A 94 24.56 7.18 12.25
CA VAL A 94 25.29 7.53 11.02
C VAL A 94 25.07 9.00 10.72
N THR A 95 26.13 9.73 10.39
CA THR A 95 26.06 11.12 9.93
C THR A 95 26.59 11.27 8.51
N ASN A 96 26.14 12.31 7.82
CA ASN A 96 26.47 12.56 6.43
C ASN A 96 27.97 12.73 6.17
N ALA A 97 28.40 12.37 4.96
CA ALA A 97 29.67 12.79 4.41
C ALA A 97 29.61 14.28 3.97
N SER A 98 30.76 14.88 3.70
CA SER A 98 30.84 16.32 3.37
C SER A 98 30.05 16.73 2.12
N TYR A 99 29.74 15.79 1.22
CA TYR A 99 29.13 16.06 -0.08
C TYR A 99 27.66 15.63 -0.18
N ASN A 100 27.10 14.95 0.82
CA ASN A 100 25.74 14.40 0.75
C ASN A 100 24.84 14.84 1.92
N GLY A 101 25.21 15.93 2.62
CA GLY A 101 24.46 16.45 3.76
C GLY A 101 23.14 17.13 3.42
N ALA A 102 23.03 17.74 2.24
CA ALA A 102 21.83 18.41 1.80
C ALA A 102 20.83 17.43 1.16
N ILE A 103 19.60 17.37 1.69
CA ILE A 103 18.48 16.60 1.12
C ILE A 103 17.29 17.56 0.97
N PRO A 104 16.95 18.01 -0.25
CA PRO A 104 15.79 18.87 -0.46
C PRO A 104 14.49 18.13 -0.08
N SER A 105 13.39 18.87 0.11
CA SER A 105 12.07 18.26 0.25
C SER A 105 11.73 17.40 -0.96
N GLY A 106 11.29 16.17 -0.72
CA GLY A 106 11.06 15.15 -1.74
C GLY A 106 12.34 14.56 -2.34
N GLY A 107 13.52 14.97 -1.89
CA GLY A 107 14.82 14.43 -2.30
C GLY A 107 15.26 13.24 -1.47
N SER A 108 16.30 12.55 -1.93
CA SER A 108 16.85 11.37 -1.27
C SER A 108 18.37 11.36 -1.22
N THR A 109 18.93 10.67 -0.23
CA THR A 109 20.36 10.37 -0.13
C THR A 109 20.55 8.91 0.30
N SER A 110 21.72 8.33 0.05
CA SER A 110 21.99 6.95 0.41
C SER A 110 23.41 6.73 0.92
N PHE A 111 23.54 5.70 1.76
CA PHE A 111 24.80 5.19 2.24
C PHE A 111 24.77 3.66 2.32
N GLY A 112 25.93 3.03 2.44
CA GLY A 112 26.01 1.57 2.57
C GLY A 112 27.07 1.15 3.55
N PHE A 113 26.94 -0.08 4.04
CA PHE A 113 27.88 -0.63 5.02
C PHE A 113 27.98 -2.15 4.94
N ASN A 114 29.10 -2.66 5.42
CA ASN A 114 29.27 -4.07 5.77
C ASN A 114 29.07 -4.22 7.29
N GLY A 115 28.40 -5.28 7.70
CA GLY A 115 28.19 -5.65 9.09
C GLY A 115 28.48 -7.13 9.37
N ALA A 116 28.66 -7.44 10.63
CA ALA A 116 28.76 -8.79 11.17
C ALA A 116 27.48 -9.14 11.94
N PHE A 117 27.12 -10.42 11.96
CA PHE A 117 26.01 -10.95 12.73
C PHE A 117 26.34 -12.37 13.21
N ASN A 118 25.66 -12.84 14.26
CA ASN A 118 25.76 -14.21 14.73
C ASN A 118 24.37 -14.80 14.90
N GLY A 119 24.09 -15.92 14.23
CA GLY A 119 22.77 -16.53 14.21
C GLY A 119 21.80 -15.83 13.25
N SER A 120 21.10 -14.81 13.71
CA SER A 120 20.04 -14.13 12.94
C SER A 120 20.45 -12.71 12.51
N ASN A 121 19.91 -12.26 11.37
CA ASN A 121 20.14 -10.92 10.83
C ASN A 121 18.82 -10.20 10.45
N PRO A 122 17.93 -9.92 11.42
CA PRO A 122 16.73 -9.12 11.16
C PRO A 122 17.07 -7.68 10.79
N ALA A 123 16.35 -7.11 9.82
CA ALA A 123 16.43 -5.70 9.50
C ALA A 123 15.89 -4.84 10.66
N PRO A 124 16.44 -3.63 10.89
CA PRO A 124 15.88 -2.69 11.86
C PRO A 124 14.47 -2.24 11.46
N SER A 125 13.57 -2.10 12.43
CA SER A 125 12.16 -1.75 12.19
C SER A 125 11.84 -0.27 12.41
N SER A 126 12.78 0.51 12.95
CA SER A 126 12.58 1.93 13.25
C SER A 126 13.87 2.71 13.04
N PHE A 127 13.73 3.86 12.38
CA PHE A 127 14.81 4.80 12.12
C PHE A 127 14.36 6.20 12.57
N ALA A 128 15.30 7.03 12.96
CA ALA A 128 15.05 8.46 13.20
C ALA A 128 16.08 9.32 12.46
N LEU A 129 15.60 10.32 11.73
CA LEU A 129 16.39 11.33 11.05
C LEU A 129 16.44 12.58 11.91
N ASN A 130 17.64 13.02 12.28
CA ASN A 130 17.87 14.18 13.15
C ASN A 130 17.06 14.16 14.46
N GLY A 131 16.81 12.95 14.99
CA GLY A 131 16.05 12.73 16.23
C GLY A 131 14.54 12.60 16.04
N VAL A 132 14.03 12.74 14.82
CA VAL A 132 12.61 12.55 14.47
C VAL A 132 12.41 11.18 13.85
N THR A 133 11.52 10.36 14.41
CA THR A 133 11.23 9.02 13.86
C THR A 133 10.70 9.12 12.43
N CYS A 134 11.31 8.37 11.52
CA CYS A 134 10.85 8.23 10.16
C CYS A 134 9.58 7.37 10.13
N THR A 135 8.44 8.02 9.89
CA THR A 135 7.11 7.40 9.86
C THR A 135 6.59 7.13 8.44
N GLY A 136 7.36 7.48 7.41
CA GLY A 136 6.96 7.29 6.00
C GLY A 136 5.95 8.31 5.48
N GLY A 137 5.66 9.39 6.24
CA GLY A 137 4.78 10.48 5.80
C GLY A 137 4.95 11.75 6.66
N VAL A 138 4.51 12.90 6.13
CA VAL A 138 4.50 14.18 6.89
C VAL A 138 3.25 14.29 7.76
N THR A 139 3.43 14.63 9.04
CA THR A 139 2.35 15.10 9.91
C THR A 139 2.41 16.63 9.93
N GLY A 140 1.29 17.30 9.63
CA GLY A 140 1.23 18.77 9.59
C GLY A 140 1.47 19.41 10.96
N SER A 141 2.30 20.46 11.00
CA SER A 141 2.62 21.27 12.19
C SER A 141 1.63 22.46 12.34
N PRO A 142 1.28 22.92 13.56
CA PRO A 142 0.26 23.95 13.78
C PRO A 142 0.79 25.36 13.51
N SER A 143 -0.05 26.23 12.95
CA SER A 143 0.25 27.66 12.73
C SER A 143 -0.24 28.53 13.91
N PRO A 144 0.44 29.65 14.26
CA PRO A 144 0.25 30.37 15.52
C PRO A 144 -0.84 31.47 15.49
N SER A 145 -1.21 31.90 16.70
CA SER A 145 -2.21 32.90 17.09
C SER A 145 -2.04 34.30 16.49
N PRO A 146 -3.08 35.16 16.59
CA PRO A 146 -2.87 36.38 17.40
C PRO A 146 -4.00 36.72 18.41
N SER A 147 -3.56 36.96 19.65
CA SER A 147 -3.81 38.09 20.58
C SER A 147 -5.23 38.60 20.94
N ALA A 148 -5.46 38.56 22.26
CA ALA A 148 -6.38 39.23 23.23
C ALA A 148 -7.04 40.59 22.82
N SER A 149 -8.19 41.06 23.37
CA SER A 149 -8.76 41.05 24.74
C SER A 149 -10.21 41.68 24.73
N PRO A 150 -10.93 41.99 25.84
CA PRO A 150 -11.85 41.11 26.60
C PRO A 150 -13.29 41.65 26.85
N SER A 151 -14.09 40.85 27.58
CA SER A 151 -15.29 41.16 28.42
C SER A 151 -16.66 40.88 27.80
N ALA A 152 -17.67 40.31 28.49
CA ALA A 152 -17.78 39.61 29.78
C ALA A 152 -19.21 38.96 29.85
N ASN A 153 -19.38 38.03 30.79
CA ASN A 153 -20.61 37.34 31.24
C ASN A 153 -21.18 36.23 30.33
N ALA A 154 -21.52 35.03 30.81
CA ALA A 154 -21.44 34.42 32.15
C ALA A 154 -21.41 32.87 31.99
N SER A 155 -20.79 32.19 32.97
CA SER A 155 -20.69 30.73 33.10
C SER A 155 -22.04 30.08 33.48
N PRO A 156 -22.27 28.77 33.22
CA PRO A 156 -21.57 27.68 33.93
C PRO A 156 -20.88 26.65 32.99
N SER A 157 -19.84 26.02 33.53
CA SER A 157 -18.98 24.97 32.95
C SER A 157 -19.44 23.56 33.40
N PRO A 158 -18.97 22.43 32.81
CA PRO A 158 -18.66 22.18 31.41
C PRO A 158 -19.48 21.03 30.81
N SER A 159 -19.73 21.15 29.50
CA SER A 159 -20.10 20.08 28.60
C SER A 159 -18.99 19.04 28.49
N ALA A 160 -19.38 17.77 28.32
CA ALA A 160 -18.51 16.64 28.06
C ALA A 160 -17.50 16.96 26.92
N SER A 161 -16.24 16.63 27.18
CA SER A 161 -15.19 16.56 26.17
C SER A 161 -15.66 15.65 25.03
N PRO A 162 -15.53 16.04 23.74
CA PRO A 162 -15.80 15.11 22.67
C PRO A 162 -14.74 14.02 22.72
N SER A 163 -15.18 12.79 23.00
CA SER A 163 -14.39 11.61 22.75
C SER A 163 -13.95 11.64 21.28
N THR A 164 -12.67 11.80 21.03
CA THR A 164 -12.10 11.50 19.70
C THR A 164 -12.19 10.00 19.54
N THR A 165 -13.29 9.52 18.98
CA THR A 165 -13.40 8.13 18.53
C THR A 165 -12.21 7.86 17.62
N PRO A 166 -11.35 6.85 17.91
CA PRO A 166 -10.29 6.49 16.99
C PRO A 166 -10.88 6.26 15.60
N VAL A 167 -10.31 6.88 14.56
CA VAL A 167 -10.70 6.58 13.19
C VAL A 167 -10.48 5.09 12.97
N ALA A 168 -11.55 4.38 12.60
CA ALA A 168 -11.52 2.93 12.44
C ALA A 168 -10.43 2.53 11.42
N SER A 169 -9.67 1.48 11.74
CA SER A 169 -8.69 0.87 10.84
C SER A 169 -9.37 0.43 9.54
N ARG A 170 -8.70 0.65 8.40
CA ARG A 170 -9.15 0.21 7.08
C ARG A 170 -8.52 -1.14 6.71
N PRO A 171 -8.95 -1.79 5.61
CA PRO A 171 -8.50 -3.13 5.26
C PRO A 171 -6.98 -3.31 5.28
N CYS A 172 -6.21 -2.36 4.74
CA CYS A 172 -4.76 -2.47 4.71
C CYS A 172 -4.08 -2.16 6.05
N ASP A 173 -4.70 -1.36 6.92
CA ASP A 173 -4.24 -1.21 8.31
C ASP A 173 -4.43 -2.54 9.08
N ILE A 174 -5.55 -3.21 8.85
CA ILE A 174 -5.89 -4.50 9.47
C ILE A 174 -4.90 -5.57 9.00
N TYR A 175 -4.67 -5.67 7.68
CA TYR A 175 -3.68 -6.58 7.10
C TYR A 175 -2.27 -6.35 7.63
N ALA A 176 -1.81 -5.10 7.73
CA ALA A 176 -0.53 -4.76 8.32
C ALA A 176 -0.44 -5.19 9.80
N SER A 177 -1.49 -4.92 10.59
CA SER A 177 -1.54 -5.36 12.00
C SER A 177 -1.55 -6.88 12.17
N GLY A 178 -2.06 -7.60 11.17
CA GLY A 178 -2.06 -9.06 11.09
C GLY A 178 -0.75 -9.67 10.57
N GLY A 179 0.28 -8.86 10.31
CA GLY A 179 1.59 -9.31 9.83
C GLY A 179 1.63 -9.65 8.33
N THR A 180 0.61 -9.26 7.57
CA THR A 180 0.54 -9.50 6.11
C THR A 180 0.17 -8.22 5.38
N PRO A 181 1.11 -7.26 5.23
CA PRO A 181 0.81 -5.92 4.73
C PRO A 181 0.41 -5.93 3.25
N CYS A 182 -0.46 -4.97 2.87
CA CYS A 182 -0.80 -4.74 1.47
C CYS A 182 0.42 -4.31 0.66
N VAL A 183 0.60 -4.94 -0.50
CA VAL A 183 1.59 -4.57 -1.53
C VAL A 183 0.91 -3.97 -2.76
N ALA A 184 -0.41 -4.10 -2.85
CA ALA A 184 -1.23 -3.38 -3.82
C ALA A 184 -2.63 -3.18 -3.21
N ALA A 185 -3.19 -1.98 -3.34
CA ALA A 185 -4.48 -1.62 -2.76
C ALA A 185 -5.27 -0.73 -3.72
N HIS A 186 -6.32 -1.29 -4.33
CA HIS A 186 -7.07 -0.64 -5.42
C HIS A 186 -8.53 -0.44 -5.01
N SER A 187 -9.07 0.76 -5.26
CA SER A 187 -10.49 1.04 -5.04
C SER A 187 -10.91 2.24 -5.87
N THR A 188 -12.10 2.21 -6.45
CA THR A 188 -12.73 3.40 -7.03
C THR A 188 -13.74 4.05 -6.06
N THR A 189 -13.90 3.47 -4.87
CA THR A 189 -15.02 3.78 -3.98
C THR A 189 -14.58 4.46 -2.68
N ARG A 190 -13.50 4.00 -2.05
CA ARG A 190 -12.99 4.55 -0.78
C ARG A 190 -11.50 4.26 -0.55
N ALA A 191 -10.93 4.95 0.42
CA ALA A 191 -9.60 4.62 0.92
C ALA A 191 -9.57 3.28 1.66
N LEU A 192 -8.47 2.53 1.45
CA LEU A 192 -8.15 1.25 2.06
C LEU A 192 -7.11 1.36 3.20
N PHE A 193 -6.60 2.57 3.44
CA PHE A 193 -5.84 2.95 4.64
C PHE A 193 -6.51 4.13 5.32
N ARG A 194 -6.57 4.15 6.66
CA ARG A 194 -7.20 5.23 7.44
C ARG A 194 -6.58 6.61 7.18
N SER A 195 -5.30 6.65 6.84
CA SER A 195 -4.55 7.90 6.59
C SER A 195 -4.45 8.27 5.12
N TYR A 196 -4.99 7.44 4.20
CA TYR A 196 -4.85 7.71 2.77
C TYR A 196 -5.67 8.94 2.36
N SER A 197 -4.99 9.95 1.83
CA SER A 197 -5.60 11.20 1.34
C SER A 197 -5.32 11.45 -0.14
N GLY A 198 -4.90 10.42 -0.88
CA GLY A 198 -4.47 10.50 -2.27
C GLY A 198 -5.60 10.31 -3.30
N ASN A 199 -5.17 10.04 -4.53
CA ASN A 199 -6.03 9.79 -5.68
C ASN A 199 -6.43 8.31 -5.75
N LEU A 200 -7.72 8.02 -5.85
CA LEU A 200 -8.21 6.64 -5.97
C LEU A 200 -8.14 6.12 -7.42
N TYR A 201 -8.50 6.96 -8.39
CA TYR A 201 -8.48 6.60 -9.81
C TYR A 201 -8.38 7.83 -10.71
N GLN A 202 -8.12 7.62 -11.99
CA GLN A 202 -8.12 8.66 -13.02
C GLN A 202 -9.28 8.46 -13.99
N VAL A 203 -9.99 9.54 -14.32
CA VAL A 203 -10.96 9.59 -15.40
C VAL A 203 -10.41 10.38 -16.59
N ARG A 204 -10.81 9.99 -17.80
CA ARG A 204 -10.58 10.73 -19.05
C ARG A 204 -11.91 11.01 -19.73
N ARG A 205 -12.15 12.27 -20.12
CA ARG A 205 -13.38 12.66 -20.81
C ARG A 205 -13.23 12.65 -22.33
N SER A 206 -14.29 12.30 -23.05
CA SER A 206 -14.26 12.13 -24.50
C SER A 206 -14.29 13.45 -25.29
N SER A 207 -14.75 14.53 -24.67
CA SER A 207 -14.87 15.85 -25.32
C SER A 207 -13.54 16.41 -25.81
N ASP A 208 -12.45 16.18 -25.06
CA ASP A 208 -11.14 16.78 -25.32
C ASP A 208 -9.96 15.93 -24.85
N ASN A 209 -10.20 14.68 -24.41
CA ASN A 209 -9.20 13.79 -23.82
C ASN A 209 -8.50 14.30 -22.54
N ALA A 210 -9.02 15.37 -21.91
CA ALA A 210 -8.50 15.80 -20.62
C ALA A 210 -8.68 14.69 -19.58
N THR A 211 -7.73 14.62 -18.64
CA THR A 211 -7.78 13.68 -17.51
C THR A 211 -7.99 14.41 -16.19
N ARG A 212 -8.57 13.69 -15.22
CA ARG A 212 -8.76 14.17 -13.85
C ARG A 212 -8.58 13.02 -12.89
N ASN A 213 -7.78 13.22 -11.84
CA ASN A 213 -7.71 12.28 -10.74
C ASN A 213 -8.86 12.54 -9.76
N ILE A 214 -9.47 11.45 -9.31
CA ILE A 214 -10.52 11.47 -8.30
C ILE A 214 -9.93 10.94 -7.00
N GLY A 215 -9.72 11.83 -6.03
CA GLY A 215 -9.26 11.49 -4.69
C GLY A 215 -10.41 11.25 -3.71
N VAL A 216 -10.03 11.07 -2.45
CA VAL A 216 -10.97 10.98 -1.34
C VAL A 216 -11.45 12.36 -0.88
N LEU A 217 -12.64 12.43 -0.27
CA LEU A 217 -13.17 13.66 0.34
C LEU A 217 -12.37 14.08 1.58
N THR A 218 -11.93 13.10 2.37
CA THR A 218 -11.11 13.26 3.58
C THR A 218 -10.17 12.06 3.69
N ALA A 219 -9.09 12.17 4.46
CA ALA A 219 -8.20 11.03 4.70
C ALA A 219 -8.98 9.80 5.21
N GLY A 220 -8.73 8.63 4.62
CA GLY A 220 -9.44 7.39 4.96
C GLY A 220 -10.91 7.36 4.54
N GLY A 221 -11.38 8.37 3.79
CA GLY A 221 -12.76 8.58 3.41
C GLY A 221 -13.14 7.96 2.06
N ILE A 222 -14.29 8.37 1.56
CA ILE A 222 -14.87 7.91 0.29
C ILE A 222 -14.41 8.76 -0.90
N ALA A 223 -14.58 8.25 -2.11
CA ALA A 223 -14.28 8.96 -3.34
C ALA A 223 -15.06 10.29 -3.47
N ASN A 224 -14.42 11.31 -4.02
CA ASN A 224 -15.08 12.58 -4.37
C ASN A 224 -15.85 12.44 -5.69
N ALA A 225 -17.00 11.77 -5.65
CA ALA A 225 -17.84 11.56 -6.83
C ALA A 225 -18.34 12.88 -7.47
N ALA A 226 -18.52 13.94 -6.68
CA ALA A 226 -18.92 15.25 -7.20
C ALA A 226 -17.86 15.87 -8.13
N ALA A 227 -16.57 15.61 -7.87
CA ALA A 227 -15.49 16.00 -8.76
C ALA A 227 -15.55 15.27 -10.11
N GLN A 228 -15.90 13.97 -10.10
CA GLN A 228 -16.15 13.22 -11.34
C GLN A 228 -17.37 13.78 -12.08
N ASP A 229 -18.50 13.96 -11.38
CA ASP A 229 -19.74 14.48 -11.97
C ASP A 229 -19.50 15.81 -12.69
N SER A 230 -18.79 16.73 -12.03
CA SER A 230 -18.46 18.04 -12.58
C SER A 230 -17.51 17.93 -13.79
N PHE A 231 -16.52 17.04 -13.72
CA PHE A 231 -15.53 16.87 -14.79
C PHE A 231 -16.12 16.22 -16.05
N CYS A 232 -17.08 15.31 -15.86
CA CYS A 232 -17.73 14.53 -16.90
C CYS A 232 -19.04 15.16 -17.41
N ALA A 233 -19.42 16.33 -16.91
CA ALA A 233 -20.64 17.01 -17.33
C ALA A 233 -20.63 17.30 -18.84
N GLY A 234 -21.72 16.95 -19.53
CA GLY A 234 -21.88 17.18 -20.98
C GLY A 234 -21.01 16.30 -21.88
N THR A 235 -20.38 15.25 -21.35
CA THR A 235 -19.51 14.34 -22.11
C THR A 235 -19.56 12.92 -21.52
N THR A 236 -18.81 11.99 -22.10
CA THR A 236 -18.62 10.65 -21.52
C THR A 236 -17.24 10.55 -20.89
N CYS A 237 -17.14 9.82 -19.79
CA CYS A 237 -15.87 9.56 -19.12
C CYS A 237 -15.57 8.07 -19.06
N VAL A 238 -14.28 7.76 -19.08
CA VAL A 238 -13.74 6.42 -18.87
C VAL A 238 -12.72 6.43 -17.74
N ILE A 239 -12.58 5.33 -17.01
CA ILE A 239 -11.56 5.16 -15.96
C ILE A 239 -10.30 4.64 -16.65
N THR A 240 -9.19 5.38 -16.57
CA THR A 240 -7.93 5.00 -17.24
C THR A 240 -6.95 4.32 -16.31
N VAL A 241 -6.99 4.64 -15.01
CA VAL A 241 -6.10 4.07 -14.00
C VAL A 241 -6.88 3.91 -12.71
N VAL A 242 -6.70 2.78 -12.02
CA VAL A 242 -7.03 2.64 -10.60
C VAL A 242 -5.72 2.65 -9.84
N TYR A 243 -5.56 3.66 -8.98
CA TYR A 243 -4.30 3.91 -8.29
C TYR A 243 -4.12 2.94 -7.12
N ASP A 244 -2.86 2.57 -6.89
CA ASP A 244 -2.42 1.80 -5.74
C ASP A 244 -2.21 2.72 -4.54
N GLN A 245 -2.94 2.45 -3.48
CA GLN A 245 -2.89 3.22 -2.24
C GLN A 245 -1.74 2.81 -1.33
N SER A 246 -1.09 1.67 -1.59
CA SER A 246 -0.08 1.07 -0.71
C SER A 246 1.26 1.80 -0.72
N GLY A 247 1.51 2.63 -1.74
CA GLY A 247 2.79 3.32 -1.93
C GLY A 247 3.85 2.46 -2.64
N HIS A 248 3.52 1.23 -3.02
CA HIS A 248 4.35 0.39 -3.88
C HIS A 248 4.29 0.80 -5.35
N GLY A 249 3.36 1.73 -5.67
CA GLY A 249 3.20 2.30 -6.99
C GLY A 249 2.55 1.33 -7.96
N ASN A 250 1.84 0.30 -7.49
CA ASN A 250 1.24 -0.77 -8.28
C ASN A 250 -0.06 -0.40 -9.01
N ASP A 251 -0.17 0.85 -9.45
CA ASP A 251 -1.31 1.34 -10.22
C ASP A 251 -1.64 0.43 -11.41
N VAL A 252 -2.91 0.03 -11.51
CA VAL A 252 -3.42 -0.77 -12.63
C VAL A 252 -4.03 0.15 -13.69
N ALA A 253 -3.42 0.16 -14.87
CA ALA A 253 -3.88 0.95 -16.01
C ALA A 253 -4.65 0.07 -16.99
N TYR A 254 -5.59 0.67 -17.71
CA TYR A 254 -6.25 -0.05 -18.81
C TYR A 254 -5.20 -0.40 -19.87
N GLN A 255 -5.29 -1.59 -20.46
CA GLN A 255 -4.20 -2.09 -21.29
C GLN A 255 -4.07 -1.38 -22.64
N GLY A 256 -5.19 -0.88 -23.18
CA GLY A 256 -5.25 -0.10 -24.41
C GLY A 256 -4.73 -0.82 -25.67
N PRO A 257 -4.79 -0.12 -26.83
CA PRO A 257 -4.17 -0.60 -28.06
C PRO A 257 -2.64 -0.51 -28.00
N GLY A 258 -1.94 -1.63 -28.24
CA GLY A 258 -0.47 -1.71 -28.35
C GLY A 258 0.30 -2.25 -27.13
N GLY A 259 -0.39 -2.74 -26.09
CA GLY A 259 0.19 -3.65 -25.09
C GLY A 259 0.51 -5.03 -25.68
N ALA A 260 0.58 -6.10 -24.88
CA ALA A 260 0.81 -7.47 -25.39
C ALA A 260 -0.34 -8.07 -26.23
N GLY A 261 -1.01 -7.26 -27.06
CA GLY A 261 -1.96 -7.68 -28.10
C GLY A 261 -3.34 -7.00 -28.10
N GLY A 262 -3.70 -6.27 -27.03
CA GLY A 262 -5.10 -5.86 -26.78
C GLY A 262 -5.70 -4.75 -27.68
N ARG A 263 -7.01 -4.86 -27.94
CA ARG A 263 -8.00 -3.85 -28.38
C ARG A 263 -8.84 -3.37 -27.19
N ASP A 264 -8.44 -3.73 -25.98
CA ASP A 264 -9.21 -3.47 -24.77
C ASP A 264 -9.37 -1.97 -24.55
N THR A 265 -10.58 -1.61 -24.15
CA THR A 265 -10.99 -0.25 -23.89
C THR A 265 -11.08 -0.01 -22.38
N PRO A 266 -10.92 1.23 -21.91
CA PRO A 266 -11.17 1.55 -20.52
C PRO A 266 -12.66 1.45 -20.19
N ALA A 267 -12.96 1.15 -18.93
CA ALA A 267 -14.34 1.07 -18.44
C ALA A 267 -15.00 2.44 -18.41
N THR A 268 -16.30 2.52 -18.70
CA THR A 268 -17.05 3.79 -18.60
C THR A 268 -17.24 4.20 -17.14
N ALA A 269 -16.83 5.41 -16.78
CA ALA A 269 -16.76 5.90 -15.40
C ALA A 269 -18.12 6.12 -14.73
N THR A 270 -19.20 6.17 -15.52
CA THR A 270 -20.56 6.48 -15.06
C THR A 270 -21.55 5.33 -15.26
N SER A 271 -21.07 4.11 -15.55
CA SER A 271 -21.96 2.97 -15.80
C SER A 271 -22.75 2.54 -14.55
N GLU A 272 -22.14 2.67 -13.38
CA GLU A 272 -22.79 2.35 -12.10
C GLU A 272 -22.28 3.29 -11.01
N SER A 273 -23.22 3.99 -10.38
CA SER A 273 -23.01 4.68 -9.10
C SER A 273 -23.67 3.91 -7.97
N LEU A 274 -23.11 4.03 -6.77
CA LEU A 274 -23.57 3.39 -5.55
C LEU A 274 -23.41 4.33 -4.36
N THR A 275 -23.89 3.91 -3.19
CA THR A 275 -23.58 4.56 -1.92
C THR A 275 -22.63 3.70 -1.10
N VAL A 276 -21.60 4.32 -0.53
CA VAL A 276 -20.66 3.72 0.43
C VAL A 276 -20.28 4.78 1.46
N GLY A 277 -20.18 4.42 2.74
CA GLY A 277 -19.88 5.36 3.82
C GLY A 277 -20.87 6.53 3.90
N GLY A 278 -22.10 6.34 3.42
CA GLY A 278 -23.14 7.38 3.36
C GLY A 278 -23.03 8.36 2.19
N GLY A 279 -22.05 8.22 1.29
CA GLY A 279 -21.90 9.10 0.13
C GLY A 279 -21.80 8.36 -1.20
N LYS A 280 -22.00 9.12 -2.28
CA LYS A 280 -21.97 8.62 -3.65
C LYS A 280 -20.55 8.21 -4.06
N ALA A 281 -20.42 7.07 -4.72
CA ALA A 281 -19.20 6.61 -5.37
C ALA A 281 -19.52 5.95 -6.71
N TYR A 282 -18.48 5.68 -7.50
CA TYR A 282 -18.59 4.96 -8.78
C TYR A 282 -17.78 3.67 -8.71
N SER A 283 -18.32 2.61 -9.30
CA SER A 283 -17.61 1.34 -9.42
C SER A 283 -16.73 1.29 -10.67
N LEU A 284 -15.76 0.38 -10.69
CA LEU A 284 -15.15 -0.06 -11.94
C LEU A 284 -16.04 -1.13 -12.60
N TYR A 285 -16.90 -0.70 -13.52
CA TYR A 285 -17.85 -1.56 -14.23
C TYR A 285 -17.20 -2.15 -15.49
N ILE A 286 -16.74 -3.41 -15.40
CA ILE A 286 -16.02 -4.12 -16.47
C ILE A 286 -17.03 -4.79 -17.41
N LYS A 287 -17.00 -4.39 -18.68
CA LYS A 287 -17.69 -5.09 -19.78
C LYS A 287 -16.68 -5.96 -20.55
N PRO A 288 -17.16 -6.91 -21.37
CA PRO A 288 -16.27 -7.60 -22.31
C PRO A 288 -15.48 -6.58 -23.14
N GLY A 289 -14.18 -6.80 -23.26
CA GLY A 289 -13.22 -5.89 -23.87
C GLY A 289 -12.71 -4.77 -22.95
N ASN A 290 -12.96 -4.82 -21.63
CA ASN A 290 -12.27 -3.96 -20.66
C ASN A 290 -11.26 -4.79 -19.86
N SER A 291 -10.03 -4.31 -19.67
CA SER A 291 -9.04 -4.98 -18.83
C SER A 291 -8.03 -3.99 -18.27
N TYR A 292 -7.49 -4.32 -17.09
CA TYR A 292 -6.47 -3.53 -16.40
C TYR A 292 -5.33 -4.43 -15.98
N TRP A 293 -4.11 -3.92 -16.09
CA TRP A 293 -2.91 -4.70 -15.81
C TRP A 293 -1.79 -3.83 -15.28
N ARG A 294 -0.92 -4.44 -14.48
CA ARG A 294 0.34 -3.86 -14.03
C ARG A 294 1.42 -4.92 -13.89
N ASP A 295 2.63 -4.62 -14.36
CA ASP A 295 3.81 -5.36 -13.92
C ASP A 295 4.22 -4.91 -12.51
N GLY A 296 4.09 -5.82 -11.54
CA GLY A 296 4.39 -5.58 -10.13
C GLY A 296 5.55 -6.41 -9.57
N HIS A 297 6.29 -7.14 -10.42
CA HIS A 297 7.27 -8.14 -9.94
C HIS A 297 8.46 -7.51 -9.21
N LEU A 298 8.75 -6.23 -9.46
CA LEU A 298 9.82 -5.46 -8.81
C LEU A 298 9.33 -4.53 -7.70
N THR A 299 8.03 -4.49 -7.44
CA THR A 299 7.38 -3.55 -6.52
C THR A 299 6.77 -4.27 -5.31
N GLY A 300 7.16 -5.52 -5.06
CA GLY A 300 6.80 -6.26 -3.86
C GLY A 300 5.62 -7.20 -3.99
N VAL A 301 5.00 -7.32 -5.17
CA VAL A 301 4.00 -8.37 -5.43
C VAL A 301 4.69 -9.74 -5.31
N PRO A 302 4.15 -10.70 -4.53
CA PRO A 302 4.78 -12.00 -4.33
C PRO A 302 5.06 -12.78 -5.62
N THR A 303 6.26 -13.35 -5.73
CA THR A 303 6.68 -14.17 -6.89
C THR A 303 7.11 -15.57 -6.45
N GLY A 304 7.18 -16.50 -7.41
CA GLY A 304 7.47 -17.90 -7.18
C GLY A 304 6.51 -18.52 -6.16
N SER A 305 7.08 -19.08 -5.10
CA SER A 305 6.36 -19.71 -4.00
C SER A 305 6.16 -18.79 -2.79
N ALA A 306 6.46 -17.49 -2.90
CA ALA A 306 6.22 -16.56 -1.81
C ALA A 306 4.73 -16.55 -1.41
N PRO A 307 4.40 -16.56 -0.12
CA PRO A 307 3.02 -16.56 0.35
C PRO A 307 2.34 -15.22 0.05
N GLU A 308 1.07 -15.29 -0.30
CA GLU A 308 0.24 -14.10 -0.51
C GLU A 308 -1.22 -14.32 -0.11
N GLY A 309 -1.94 -13.22 0.01
CA GLY A 309 -3.39 -13.22 0.11
C GLY A 309 -3.98 -12.03 -0.64
N MET A 310 -5.27 -12.09 -0.90
CA MET A 310 -5.99 -11.05 -1.60
C MET A 310 -7.47 -11.10 -1.29
N TYR A 311 -8.12 -9.95 -1.46
CA TYR A 311 -9.56 -9.85 -1.44
C TYR A 311 -10.05 -8.90 -2.53
N MET A 312 -11.28 -9.10 -2.97
CA MET A 312 -12.03 -8.10 -3.73
C MET A 312 -13.49 -8.05 -3.30
N ILE A 313 -14.07 -6.86 -3.43
CA ILE A 313 -15.52 -6.65 -3.39
C ILE A 313 -16.01 -6.55 -4.83
N THR A 314 -16.92 -7.45 -5.19
CA THR A 314 -17.47 -7.61 -6.54
C THR A 314 -19.00 -7.68 -6.54
N SER A 315 -19.62 -7.72 -7.73
CA SER A 315 -21.07 -7.76 -7.90
C SER A 315 -21.60 -9.13 -8.29
N GLY A 316 -22.33 -9.80 -7.39
CA GLY A 316 -23.03 -11.06 -7.67
C GLY A 316 -24.12 -10.98 -8.73
N THR A 317 -24.50 -9.78 -9.16
CA THR A 317 -25.55 -9.54 -10.17
C THR A 317 -25.00 -9.02 -11.50
N HIS A 318 -23.70 -8.80 -11.62
CA HIS A 318 -23.06 -8.38 -12.87
C HIS A 318 -21.93 -9.35 -13.15
N VAL A 319 -22.25 -10.44 -13.84
CA VAL A 319 -21.36 -11.58 -14.07
C VAL A 319 -21.71 -12.21 -15.41
N ASN A 320 -20.78 -12.93 -16.01
CA ASN A 320 -21.04 -13.85 -17.12
C ASN A 320 -20.14 -15.08 -17.00
N SER A 321 -20.17 -15.93 -18.04
CA SER A 321 -19.33 -17.12 -18.16
C SER A 321 -18.04 -16.90 -18.96
N GLY A 322 -17.77 -15.66 -19.40
CA GLY A 322 -16.61 -15.33 -20.21
C GLY A 322 -15.32 -15.35 -19.38
N CYS A 323 -14.24 -15.86 -19.97
CA CYS A 323 -12.94 -15.86 -19.31
C CYS A 323 -12.26 -14.49 -19.43
N CYS A 324 -11.69 -13.96 -18.35
CA CYS A 324 -11.94 -14.37 -16.95
C CYS A 324 -12.05 -13.11 -16.09
N PHE A 325 -13.05 -13.03 -15.20
CA PHE A 325 -13.20 -11.84 -14.35
C PHE A 325 -12.37 -12.03 -13.08
N ASP A 326 -11.08 -11.72 -13.21
CA ASP A 326 -10.10 -12.01 -12.19
C ASP A 326 -9.54 -10.74 -11.52
N TYR A 327 -9.08 -10.90 -10.28
CA TYR A 327 -8.26 -9.92 -9.58
C TYR A 327 -7.18 -10.63 -8.76
N GLY A 328 -5.92 -10.32 -8.99
CA GLY A 328 -4.80 -10.95 -8.29
C GLY A 328 -3.52 -11.03 -9.08
N ASN A 329 -2.68 -11.99 -8.72
CA ASN A 329 -1.36 -12.22 -9.28
C ASN A 329 -1.44 -12.88 -10.67
N SER A 330 -0.67 -12.39 -11.63
CA SER A 330 -0.62 -12.92 -12.97
C SER A 330 0.78 -12.93 -13.58
N GLU A 331 0.86 -13.36 -14.83
CA GLU A 331 2.06 -13.37 -15.65
C GLU A 331 2.53 -11.98 -16.05
N THR A 332 3.84 -11.77 -16.00
CA THR A 332 4.51 -10.57 -16.50
C THR A 332 4.60 -10.58 -18.02
N THR A 333 4.61 -11.78 -18.63
CA THR A 333 4.64 -11.95 -20.09
C THR A 333 3.29 -11.72 -20.76
N ARG A 334 2.20 -11.70 -19.96
CA ARG A 334 0.80 -11.62 -20.40
C ARG A 334 0.40 -12.76 -21.34
N LYS A 335 0.93 -13.93 -21.06
CA LYS A 335 0.65 -15.21 -21.72
C LYS A 335 0.46 -16.26 -20.65
N ALA A 336 -0.25 -17.32 -21.02
CA ALA A 336 -0.35 -18.51 -20.19
C ALA A 336 1.03 -19.19 -20.06
N ASP A 337 1.73 -18.94 -18.96
CA ASP A 337 3.10 -19.45 -18.72
C ASP A 337 3.13 -20.75 -17.90
N GLY A 338 1.95 -21.34 -17.69
CA GLY A 338 1.77 -22.68 -17.15
C GLY A 338 1.34 -22.74 -15.70
N ALA A 339 1.10 -23.96 -15.23
CA ALA A 339 0.53 -24.23 -13.91
C ALA A 339 1.25 -23.49 -12.77
N GLY A 340 0.47 -22.72 -12.01
CA GLY A 340 0.93 -21.95 -10.84
C GLY A 340 1.59 -20.62 -11.19
N ALA A 341 1.54 -20.16 -12.45
CA ALA A 341 2.04 -18.84 -12.86
C ALA A 341 1.09 -17.70 -12.44
N MET A 342 -0.21 -17.98 -12.31
CA MET A 342 -1.20 -17.09 -11.70
C MET A 342 -1.57 -17.52 -10.28
N ASP A 343 -2.14 -16.58 -9.53
CA ASP A 343 -2.81 -16.79 -8.26
C ASP A 343 -3.80 -15.64 -8.08
N ALA A 344 -5.00 -15.78 -8.62
CA ALA A 344 -5.99 -14.71 -8.69
C ALA A 344 -7.38 -15.18 -8.25
N ILE A 345 -8.16 -14.26 -7.66
CA ILE A 345 -9.58 -14.51 -7.40
C ILE A 345 -10.32 -14.44 -8.72
N TYR A 346 -11.00 -15.52 -9.09
CA TYR A 346 -12.02 -15.52 -10.13
C TYR A 346 -13.41 -15.33 -9.51
N PHE A 347 -14.26 -14.53 -10.16
CA PHE A 347 -15.69 -14.47 -9.84
C PHE A 347 -16.58 -14.41 -11.08
N GLY A 348 -17.43 -15.42 -11.25
CA GLY A 348 -18.36 -15.47 -12.37
C GLY A 348 -19.15 -16.77 -12.45
N THR A 349 -19.77 -17.03 -13.61
CA THR A 349 -20.63 -18.20 -13.83
C THR A 349 -20.01 -19.24 -14.76
N SER A 350 -18.71 -19.13 -15.02
CA SER A 350 -18.03 -20.05 -15.93
C SER A 350 -17.92 -21.43 -15.30
N CYS A 351 -18.25 -22.45 -16.09
CA CYS A 351 -18.24 -23.87 -15.67
C CYS A 351 -17.46 -24.77 -16.65
N TRP A 352 -16.70 -24.18 -17.55
CA TRP A 352 -15.94 -24.85 -18.60
C TRP A 352 -14.83 -25.80 -18.09
N PHE A 353 -14.46 -25.73 -16.81
CA PHE A 353 -13.56 -26.71 -16.16
C PHE A 353 -14.28 -27.98 -15.64
N GLY A 354 -15.62 -28.02 -15.71
CA GLY A 354 -16.44 -29.21 -15.45
C GLY A 354 -16.97 -29.36 -14.01
N GLY A 355 -18.05 -30.14 -13.88
CA GLY A 355 -18.58 -30.61 -12.59
C GLY A 355 -19.48 -29.65 -11.80
N CYS A 356 -19.77 -28.44 -12.26
CA CYS A 356 -20.48 -27.47 -11.43
C CYS A 356 -21.92 -27.85 -11.08
N SER A 357 -22.36 -27.42 -9.90
CA SER A 357 -23.75 -27.51 -9.46
C SER A 357 -24.36 -26.11 -9.34
N GLY A 358 -25.56 -25.93 -9.90
CA GLY A 358 -26.28 -24.65 -9.92
C GLY A 358 -25.81 -23.68 -11.01
N SER A 359 -26.20 -22.41 -10.89
CA SER A 359 -25.95 -21.36 -11.90
C SER A 359 -24.87 -20.34 -11.50
N GLY A 360 -24.26 -20.48 -10.32
CA GLY A 360 -23.32 -19.50 -9.78
C GLY A 360 -23.98 -18.14 -9.45
N PRO A 361 -23.20 -17.05 -9.39
CA PRO A 361 -21.74 -17.01 -9.60
C PRO A 361 -20.96 -17.56 -8.41
N TRP A 362 -19.73 -18.01 -8.66
CA TRP A 362 -18.86 -18.66 -7.68
C TRP A 362 -17.57 -17.88 -7.45
N VAL A 363 -16.99 -18.04 -6.25
CA VAL A 363 -15.61 -17.61 -5.97
C VAL A 363 -14.68 -18.80 -6.20
N GLN A 364 -13.68 -18.62 -7.05
CA GLN A 364 -12.68 -19.63 -7.37
C GLN A 364 -11.29 -19.03 -7.40
N ALA A 365 -10.26 -19.86 -7.49
CA ALA A 365 -8.89 -19.42 -7.77
C ALA A 365 -8.55 -19.68 -9.24
N ASP A 366 -8.11 -18.66 -9.96
CA ASP A 366 -7.37 -18.86 -11.21
C ASP A 366 -5.89 -19.05 -10.86
N LEU A 367 -5.37 -20.24 -11.14
CA LEU A 367 -3.99 -20.63 -10.87
C LEU A 367 -3.18 -20.84 -12.17
N GLU A 368 -3.70 -20.36 -13.30
CA GLU A 368 -3.29 -20.65 -14.68
C GLU A 368 -3.68 -22.08 -15.11
N TYR A 369 -4.06 -22.27 -16.37
CA TYR A 369 -4.64 -23.50 -16.93
C TYR A 369 -5.90 -24.03 -16.22
N GLY A 370 -6.62 -23.18 -15.50
CA GLY A 370 -7.94 -23.51 -15.02
C GLY A 370 -8.43 -22.70 -13.81
N LEU A 371 -9.75 -22.77 -13.62
CA LEU A 371 -10.41 -22.25 -12.42
C LEU A 371 -10.58 -23.38 -11.40
N TYR A 372 -10.11 -23.13 -10.19
CA TYR A 372 -10.03 -24.10 -9.11
C TYR A 372 -11.06 -23.78 -8.03
N PRO A 373 -12.15 -24.56 -7.92
CA PRO A 373 -13.08 -24.44 -6.80
C PRO A 373 -12.51 -25.02 -5.49
N GLY A 374 -11.36 -25.71 -5.55
CA GLY A 374 -10.62 -26.34 -4.45
C GLY A 374 -9.33 -27.01 -4.95
N GLY A 375 -8.84 -28.05 -4.28
CA GLY A 375 -7.57 -28.74 -4.61
C GLY A 375 -7.54 -29.52 -5.93
N SER A 376 -8.56 -29.40 -6.77
CA SER A 376 -8.60 -29.87 -8.15
C SER A 376 -9.65 -29.07 -8.94
N GLN A 377 -9.73 -29.30 -10.25
CA GLN A 377 -10.82 -28.77 -11.09
C GLN A 377 -12.13 -29.55 -10.92
N SER A 378 -12.14 -30.64 -10.15
CA SER A 378 -13.37 -31.33 -9.81
C SER A 378 -14.22 -30.46 -8.90
N TRP A 379 -15.53 -30.61 -9.00
CA TRP A 379 -16.45 -29.85 -8.17
C TRP A 379 -16.17 -30.02 -6.68
N ASN A 380 -16.04 -28.89 -6.01
CA ASN A 380 -15.94 -28.83 -4.56
C ASN A 380 -17.36 -28.75 -3.98
N PRO A 381 -17.82 -29.73 -3.19
CA PRO A 381 -19.15 -29.73 -2.59
C PRO A 381 -19.45 -28.54 -1.68
N ASN A 382 -18.42 -27.85 -1.18
CA ASN A 382 -18.57 -26.64 -0.36
C ASN A 382 -18.77 -25.37 -1.18
N GLN A 383 -18.67 -25.43 -2.51
CA GLN A 383 -18.93 -24.28 -3.37
C GLN A 383 -20.35 -23.76 -3.20
N ARG A 384 -20.50 -22.43 -3.23
CA ARG A 384 -21.77 -21.74 -3.05
C ARG A 384 -21.93 -20.63 -4.08
N ALA A 385 -23.15 -20.42 -4.52
CA ALA A 385 -23.49 -19.26 -5.33
C ALA A 385 -23.59 -18.01 -4.46
N PHE A 386 -22.97 -16.91 -4.90
CA PHE A 386 -23.02 -15.61 -4.22
C PHE A 386 -23.75 -14.59 -5.10
N THR A 387 -25.07 -14.51 -4.95
CA THR A 387 -25.95 -13.72 -5.83
C THR A 387 -26.26 -12.31 -5.30
N SER A 388 -25.74 -11.94 -4.12
CA SER A 388 -25.92 -10.60 -3.56
C SER A 388 -25.26 -9.53 -4.44
N LYS A 389 -25.81 -8.30 -4.44
CA LYS A 389 -25.24 -7.19 -5.22
C LYS A 389 -23.80 -6.86 -4.84
N PHE A 390 -23.40 -7.05 -3.58
CA PHE A 390 -22.03 -6.86 -3.12
C PHE A 390 -21.53 -8.14 -2.46
N VAL A 391 -20.47 -8.71 -3.00
CA VAL A 391 -19.86 -9.97 -2.59
C VAL A 391 -18.43 -9.70 -2.19
N THR A 392 -18.03 -10.19 -1.02
CA THR A 392 -16.63 -10.28 -0.63
C THR A 392 -16.08 -11.62 -1.11
N ALA A 393 -14.99 -11.60 -1.86
CA ALA A 393 -14.25 -12.78 -2.30
C ALA A 393 -12.82 -12.70 -1.78
N MET A 394 -12.29 -13.81 -1.26
CA MET A 394 -10.92 -13.88 -0.71
C MET A 394 -10.20 -15.14 -1.18
N LEU A 395 -8.91 -14.99 -1.45
CA LEU A 395 -7.97 -16.05 -1.78
C LEU A 395 -6.68 -15.84 -1.00
N LYS A 396 -6.12 -16.92 -0.46
CA LYS A 396 -4.77 -16.90 0.12
C LYS A 396 -4.04 -18.20 -0.17
N ASN A 397 -2.74 -18.11 -0.40
CA ASN A 397 -1.94 -19.21 -0.88
C ASN A 397 -0.54 -19.13 -0.27
N ASN A 398 -0.06 -20.22 0.34
CA ASN A 398 1.29 -20.24 0.92
C ASN A 398 2.38 -20.58 -0.11
N GLY A 399 1.99 -20.78 -1.38
CA GLY A 399 2.86 -21.03 -2.52
C GLY A 399 3.51 -22.42 -2.57
N THR A 400 3.28 -23.28 -1.57
CA THR A 400 4.03 -24.55 -1.45
C THR A 400 3.16 -25.75 -1.14
N SER A 401 2.10 -25.61 -0.35
CA SER A 401 1.33 -26.77 0.10
C SER A 401 -0.15 -26.52 0.23
N ARG A 402 -0.59 -25.29 0.52
CA ARG A 402 -1.99 -25.00 0.82
C ARG A 402 -2.45 -23.65 0.32
N PHE A 403 -3.74 -23.60 0.01
CA PHE A 403 -4.46 -22.37 -0.29
C PHE A 403 -5.89 -22.44 0.26
N ALA A 404 -6.53 -21.29 0.39
CA ALA A 404 -7.90 -21.18 0.88
C ALA A 404 -8.70 -20.17 0.07
N ILE A 405 -10.00 -20.46 -0.07
CA ILE A 405 -10.98 -19.62 -0.78
C ILE A 405 -12.12 -19.33 0.16
N LYS A 406 -12.53 -18.07 0.27
CA LYS A 406 -13.72 -17.66 1.02
C LYS A 406 -14.61 -16.74 0.19
N GLY A 407 -15.92 -16.81 0.46
CA GLY A 407 -16.91 -15.91 -0.11
C GLY A 407 -17.97 -15.50 0.91
N GLY A 408 -18.53 -14.31 0.78
CA GLY A 408 -19.57 -13.80 1.68
C GLY A 408 -20.30 -12.59 1.12
N ASN A 409 -21.37 -12.18 1.79
CA ASN A 409 -22.08 -10.94 1.47
C ASN A 409 -21.29 -9.75 2.04
N ALA A 410 -20.90 -8.79 1.21
CA ALA A 410 -20.14 -7.62 1.67
C ALA A 410 -20.97 -6.68 2.55
N GLN A 411 -22.30 -6.82 2.57
CA GLN A 411 -23.20 -5.99 3.37
C GLN A 411 -23.55 -6.60 4.74
N SER A 412 -23.23 -7.87 4.99
CA SER A 412 -23.59 -8.55 6.25
C SER A 412 -22.94 -9.93 6.40
N GLY A 413 -22.87 -10.40 7.65
CA GLY A 413 -22.57 -11.79 7.97
C GLY A 413 -21.08 -12.16 7.89
N ALA A 414 -20.82 -13.40 8.26
CA ALA A 414 -19.48 -13.99 8.22
C ALA A 414 -19.15 -14.54 6.83
N MET A 415 -17.85 -14.66 6.56
CA MET A 415 -17.35 -15.33 5.37
C MET A 415 -17.56 -16.84 5.46
N THR A 416 -17.93 -17.46 4.34
CA THR A 416 -17.95 -18.91 4.18
C THR A 416 -16.61 -19.38 3.64
N THR A 417 -15.93 -20.29 4.35
CA THR A 417 -14.79 -21.02 3.79
C THR A 417 -15.28 -22.06 2.79
N LEU A 418 -14.91 -21.87 1.52
CA LEU A 418 -15.24 -22.78 0.43
C LEU A 418 -14.17 -23.87 0.32
N TRP A 419 -12.91 -23.49 0.50
CA TRP A 419 -11.77 -24.39 0.50
C TRP A 419 -10.73 -23.92 1.51
N ASP A 420 -10.11 -24.86 2.22
CA ASP A 420 -8.85 -24.67 2.95
C ASP A 420 -8.14 -26.02 2.92
N GLY A 421 -7.12 -26.13 2.09
CA GLY A 421 -6.51 -27.43 1.84
C GLY A 421 -5.37 -27.37 0.84
N ALA A 422 -4.99 -28.56 0.35
CA ALA A 422 -3.82 -28.71 -0.51
C ALA A 422 -3.94 -27.95 -1.83
N LEU A 423 -2.80 -27.50 -2.37
CA LEU A 423 -2.70 -27.05 -3.76
C LEU A 423 -3.05 -28.19 -4.73
N PRO A 424 -3.55 -27.87 -5.93
CA PRO A 424 -3.76 -28.87 -6.97
C PRO A 424 -2.46 -29.59 -7.37
N ARG A 425 -2.59 -30.84 -7.81
CA ARG A 425 -1.45 -31.65 -8.24
C ARG A 425 -0.71 -30.95 -9.39
N GLY A 426 0.59 -30.73 -9.23
CA GLY A 426 1.43 -30.05 -10.23
C GLY A 426 1.60 -28.55 -10.03
N TYR A 427 0.90 -27.95 -9.05
CA TYR A 427 0.95 -26.50 -8.74
C TYR A 427 1.87 -26.19 -7.55
N SER A 428 2.55 -27.19 -6.99
CA SER A 428 3.50 -27.04 -5.89
C SER A 428 4.94 -27.31 -6.36
N PRO A 429 5.90 -26.41 -6.06
CA PRO A 429 5.67 -25.04 -5.62
C PRO A 429 4.99 -24.20 -6.72
N MET A 430 4.28 -23.15 -6.30
CA MET A 430 3.75 -22.12 -7.20
C MET A 430 4.91 -21.41 -7.92
N ARG A 431 4.60 -20.79 -9.06
CA ARG A 431 5.55 -20.13 -9.98
C ARG A 431 5.08 -18.72 -10.34
N LYS A 432 4.45 -18.04 -9.38
CA LYS A 432 3.85 -16.72 -9.57
C LYS A 432 4.83 -15.72 -10.15
N GLN A 433 4.36 -14.82 -10.99
CA GLN A 433 5.24 -13.86 -11.66
C GLN A 433 5.13 -12.45 -11.11
N GLY A 434 4.09 -12.12 -10.36
CA GLY A 434 3.97 -10.84 -9.65
C GLY A 434 3.43 -9.69 -10.50
N ALA A 435 2.87 -9.95 -11.68
CA ALA A 435 2.00 -8.97 -12.30
C ALA A 435 0.63 -8.94 -11.59
N ILE A 436 -0.16 -7.90 -11.87
CA ILE A 436 -1.50 -7.71 -11.33
C ILE A 436 -2.46 -7.61 -12.50
N ILE A 437 -3.53 -8.41 -12.49
CA ILE A 437 -4.66 -8.29 -13.40
C ILE A 437 -5.91 -7.81 -12.67
N LEU A 438 -6.79 -7.15 -13.41
CA LEU A 438 -8.12 -6.78 -12.94
C LEU A 438 -9.13 -6.80 -14.10
N GLY A 439 -10.12 -7.67 -13.95
CA GLY A 439 -11.25 -7.83 -14.85
C GLY A 439 -10.95 -8.70 -16.08
N SER A 440 -9.83 -9.42 -16.10
CA SER A 440 -9.41 -10.27 -17.22
C SER A 440 -8.50 -11.41 -16.75
N GLY A 441 -8.38 -12.50 -17.52
CA GLY A 441 -7.39 -13.56 -17.26
C GLY A 441 -5.96 -13.11 -17.57
N GLY A 442 -4.96 -13.92 -17.17
CA GLY A 442 -3.53 -13.61 -17.36
C GLY A 442 -3.10 -13.55 -18.83
N ASP A 443 -3.71 -14.39 -19.67
CA ASP A 443 -3.41 -14.54 -21.09
C ASP A 443 -4.33 -13.73 -22.03
N CYS A 444 -5.36 -13.06 -21.49
CA CYS A 444 -6.41 -12.40 -22.28
C CYS A 444 -5.83 -11.35 -23.25
N CYS A 445 -4.64 -10.85 -22.95
CA CYS A 445 -3.90 -9.85 -23.68
C CYS A 445 -3.38 -10.40 -25.01
N ALA A 446 -3.04 -11.69 -25.07
CA ALA A 446 -2.38 -12.34 -26.20
C ALA A 446 -3.34 -12.65 -27.37
N THR A 447 -4.62 -12.89 -27.12
CA THR A 447 -5.61 -13.32 -28.14
C THR A 447 -6.78 -12.35 -28.35
N ASN A 448 -6.76 -11.21 -27.66
CA ASN A 448 -7.46 -9.99 -28.03
C ASN A 448 -8.97 -9.91 -27.80
N THR A 449 -9.51 -10.65 -26.82
CA THR A 449 -10.84 -10.34 -26.29
C THR A 449 -10.98 -10.80 -24.85
N ASN A 450 -10.94 -9.88 -23.89
CA ASN A 450 -11.52 -10.19 -22.57
C ASN A 450 -13.02 -10.45 -22.77
N LEU A 451 -13.49 -11.66 -22.49
CA LEU A 451 -14.90 -12.02 -22.64
C LEU A 451 -15.67 -11.84 -21.34
N SER A 452 -14.97 -11.63 -20.23
CA SER A 452 -15.58 -11.54 -18.93
C SER A 452 -16.31 -10.22 -18.72
N GLN A 453 -17.25 -10.23 -17.78
CA GLN A 453 -17.87 -9.03 -17.27
C GLN A 453 -17.98 -9.13 -15.75
N GLY A 454 -17.84 -8.00 -15.08
CA GLY A 454 -17.90 -7.93 -13.63
C GLY A 454 -17.89 -6.49 -13.13
N THR A 455 -18.12 -6.31 -11.84
CA THR A 455 -17.97 -5.00 -11.20
C THR A 455 -16.95 -5.11 -10.10
N PHE A 456 -15.91 -4.29 -10.12
CA PHE A 456 -14.94 -4.18 -9.03
C PHE A 456 -15.20 -2.90 -8.25
N TYR A 457 -15.29 -3.00 -6.92
CA TYR A 457 -15.48 -1.86 -6.03
C TYR A 457 -14.20 -1.48 -5.29
N GLU A 458 -13.56 -2.49 -4.69
CA GLU A 458 -12.27 -2.38 -3.99
C GLU A 458 -11.61 -3.75 -3.83
N GLY A 459 -10.31 -3.78 -3.59
CA GLY A 459 -9.55 -5.00 -3.32
C GLY A 459 -8.08 -4.71 -3.03
N ALA A 460 -7.39 -5.69 -2.44
CA ALA A 460 -5.95 -5.58 -2.13
C ALA A 460 -5.25 -6.93 -2.32
N ILE A 461 -3.94 -6.87 -2.58
CA ILE A 461 -3.01 -8.00 -2.57
C ILE A 461 -2.03 -7.75 -1.43
N VAL A 462 -1.72 -8.79 -0.66
CA VAL A 462 -0.86 -8.70 0.53
C VAL A 462 0.30 -9.69 0.46
N SER A 463 1.43 -9.30 1.03
CA SER A 463 2.57 -10.19 1.24
C SER A 463 2.34 -11.03 2.50
N GLY A 464 2.58 -12.35 2.42
CA GLY A 464 2.34 -13.28 3.52
C GLY A 464 1.00 -14.01 3.41
N TYR A 465 0.77 -15.00 4.29
CA TYR A 465 -0.45 -15.80 4.32
C TYR A 465 -1.39 -15.30 5.43
N PRO A 466 -2.46 -14.54 5.12
CA PRO A 466 -3.27 -13.89 6.15
C PRO A 466 -3.95 -14.90 7.09
N SER A 467 -3.98 -14.56 8.37
CA SER A 467 -4.75 -15.34 9.34
C SER A 467 -6.25 -15.18 9.10
N ASP A 468 -7.04 -16.18 9.51
CA ASP A 468 -8.50 -16.09 9.46
C ASP A 468 -9.04 -14.93 10.30
N ALA A 469 -8.38 -14.60 11.42
CA ALA A 469 -8.75 -13.47 12.25
C ALA A 469 -8.56 -12.14 11.50
N THR A 470 -7.46 -12.00 10.74
CA THR A 470 -7.19 -10.83 9.90
C THR A 470 -8.27 -10.66 8.83
N GLU A 471 -8.60 -11.73 8.09
CA GLU A 471 -9.63 -11.71 7.06
C GLU A 471 -11.03 -11.42 7.62
N ASN A 472 -11.36 -11.97 8.78
CA ASN A 472 -12.63 -11.69 9.46
C ASN A 472 -12.73 -10.22 9.90
N ALA A 473 -11.64 -9.62 10.35
CA ALA A 473 -11.59 -8.19 10.68
C ALA A 473 -11.74 -7.31 9.42
N VAL A 474 -11.14 -7.70 8.29
CA VAL A 474 -11.34 -7.02 7.00
C VAL A 474 -12.80 -7.10 6.56
N GLN A 475 -13.44 -8.27 6.65
CA GLN A 475 -14.87 -8.43 6.34
C GLN A 475 -15.75 -7.54 7.25
N ALA A 476 -15.38 -7.38 8.52
CA ALA A 476 -16.11 -6.50 9.43
C ALA A 476 -16.01 -5.02 9.02
N ASP A 477 -14.82 -4.54 8.60
CA ASP A 477 -14.68 -3.18 8.03
C ASP A 477 -15.51 -3.03 6.76
N VAL A 478 -15.44 -4.00 5.83
CA VAL A 478 -16.23 -4.00 4.58
C VAL A 478 -17.73 -3.91 4.87
N THR A 479 -18.23 -4.71 5.82
CA THR A 479 -19.63 -4.66 6.25
C THR A 479 -20.00 -3.28 6.79
N SER A 480 -19.12 -2.70 7.62
CA SER A 480 -19.31 -1.36 8.19
C SER A 480 -19.24 -0.24 7.15
N ALA A 481 -18.64 -0.50 5.98
CA ALA A 481 -18.58 0.46 4.88
C ALA A 481 -19.97 0.79 4.32
N GLY A 482 -20.95 -0.11 4.48
CA GLY A 482 -22.34 0.18 4.15
C GLY A 482 -22.59 0.37 2.65
N TYR A 483 -22.00 -0.48 1.79
CA TYR A 483 -22.30 -0.55 0.36
C TYR A 483 -23.80 -0.69 0.10
N ARG A 484 -24.41 0.18 -0.72
CA ARG A 484 -25.84 0.19 -1.04
C ARG A 484 -26.11 0.61 -2.49
#